data_AF-A0A2A2XXL0-F1
#
_entry.id   AF-A0A2A2XXL0-F1
#
_cell.length_a   1.000
_cell.length_b   1.000
_cell.length_c   1.000
_cell.angle_alpha   90.00
_cell.angle_beta   90.00
_cell.angle_gamma   90.00
#
_symmetry.space_group_name_H-M   'P 1'
#
loop_
_entity.id
_entity.type
_entity.pdbx_description
1 polymer ?
#
loop_
_entity_poly.entity_id
_entity_poly.type
_entity_poly.pdbx_seq_one_letter_code
_entity_poly.pdbx_strand_id
1 'polypeptide(L)'
;GTYAGAITNNGTFVYAGTNNQTLSGNISGTGALTKNAASTLTLSGNNTYTGGTTLNTGTVVIGNTAAAGTGTITQSSGSSLMCRPAKAPR
;
A
#
# COMPACT_ATOMS: atom_id res chain seq x y z
N GLY A 1 9.86 -6.76 7.18
CA GLY A 1 11.02 -6.66 6.26
C GLY A 1 10.75 -5.62 5.19
N THR A 2 11.78 -5.22 4.43
CA THR A 2 11.66 -4.21 3.36
C THR A 2 11.95 -4.84 2.01
N TYR A 3 11.07 -4.60 1.04
CA TYR A 3 11.24 -4.94 -0.36
C TYR A 3 11.42 -3.65 -1.17
N ALA A 4 12.56 -3.53 -1.84
CA ALA A 4 12.94 -2.33 -2.60
C ALA A 4 12.90 -2.53 -4.13
N GLY A 5 12.57 -3.75 -4.60
CA GLY A 5 12.45 -4.02 -6.03
C GLY A 5 11.24 -3.33 -6.65
N ALA A 6 11.35 -2.94 -7.92
CA ALA A 6 10.20 -2.47 -8.68
C ALA A 6 9.21 -3.63 -8.93
N ILE A 7 7.91 -3.33 -8.83
CA ILE A 7 6.83 -4.30 -9.03
C ILE A 7 5.95 -3.81 -10.17
N THR A 8 5.88 -4.56 -11.26
CA THR A 8 4.92 -4.32 -12.33
C THR A 8 3.69 -5.20 -12.09
N ASN A 9 2.57 -4.59 -11.71
CA ASN A 9 1.31 -5.27 -11.43
C ASN A 9 0.26 -4.94 -12.50
N ASN A 10 -0.06 -5.92 -13.34
CA ASN A 10 -1.14 -5.83 -14.33
C ASN A 10 -2.38 -6.67 -13.94
N GLY A 11 -2.37 -7.29 -12.77
CA GLY A 11 -3.43 -8.18 -12.28
C GLY A 11 -3.92 -7.78 -10.88
N THR A 12 -3.95 -8.73 -9.96
CA THR A 12 -4.24 -8.43 -8.55
C THR A 12 -3.05 -8.82 -7.70
N PHE A 13 -2.49 -7.86 -6.98
CA PHE A 13 -1.44 -8.10 -5.99
C PHE A 13 -2.09 -8.26 -4.61
N VAL A 14 -2.15 -9.48 -4.09
CA VAL A 14 -2.72 -9.76 -2.77
C VAL A 14 -1.60 -9.85 -1.74
N TYR A 15 -1.60 -8.93 -0.78
CA TYR A 15 -0.74 -9.00 0.39
C TYR A 15 -1.49 -9.65 1.56
N ALA A 16 -1.18 -10.92 1.81
CA ALA A 16 -1.72 -11.72 2.92
C ALA A 16 -0.65 -12.11 3.96
N GLY A 17 0.49 -11.42 3.96
CA GLY A 17 1.58 -11.70 4.91
C GLY A 17 1.21 -11.30 6.34
N THR A 18 1.56 -12.12 7.32
CA THR A 18 1.29 -11.86 8.76
C THR A 18 2.33 -10.96 9.43
N ASN A 19 3.48 -10.76 8.80
CA ASN A 19 4.55 -9.89 9.29
C ASN A 19 4.41 -8.47 8.74
N ASN A 20 4.99 -7.49 9.42
CA ASN A 20 5.02 -6.12 8.90
C ASN A 20 5.98 -6.03 7.70
N GLN A 21 5.50 -5.47 6.58
CA GLN A 21 6.29 -5.33 5.36
C GLN A 21 6.28 -3.88 4.85
N THR A 22 7.42 -3.47 4.32
CA THR A 22 7.61 -2.17 3.67
C THR A 22 7.93 -2.40 2.20
N LEU A 23 7.11 -1.85 1.32
CA LEU A 23 7.31 -1.78 -0.12
C LEU A 23 7.87 -0.40 -0.46
N SER A 24 9.19 -0.31 -0.53
CA SER A 24 9.90 0.92 -0.90
C SER A 24 10.13 1.03 -2.41
N GLY A 25 10.00 -0.08 -3.14
CA GLY A 25 10.07 -0.07 -4.59
C GLY A 25 8.82 0.48 -5.25
N ASN A 26 8.96 0.97 -6.48
CA ASN A 26 7.86 1.50 -7.28
C ASN A 26 6.93 0.38 -7.74
N ILE A 27 5.63 0.54 -7.48
CA ILE A 27 4.59 -0.36 -8.00
C ILE A 27 3.90 0.33 -9.18
N SER A 28 3.97 -0.26 -10.37
CA SER A 28 3.40 0.27 -11.61
C SER A 28 2.42 -0.70 -12.24
N GLY A 29 1.65 -0.25 -13.25
CA GLY A 29 0.75 -1.08 -14.06
C GLY A 29 -0.73 -0.75 -13.90
N THR A 30 -1.61 -1.62 -14.38
CA THR A 30 -3.07 -1.41 -14.34
C THR A 30 -3.78 -2.24 -13.28
N GLY A 31 -3.02 -3.03 -12.52
CA GLY A 31 -3.55 -3.95 -11.53
C GLY A 31 -3.95 -3.30 -10.21
N ALA A 32 -4.74 -4.04 -9.43
CA ALA A 32 -5.20 -3.64 -8.10
C ALA A 32 -4.32 -4.24 -6.99
N LEU A 33 -4.26 -3.58 -5.84
CA LEU A 33 -3.60 -4.08 -4.63
C LEU A 33 -4.65 -4.44 -3.57
N THR A 34 -4.61 -5.66 -3.04
CA THR A 34 -5.53 -6.11 -2.00
C THR A 34 -4.76 -6.47 -0.74
N LYS A 35 -5.05 -5.77 0.36
CA LYS A 35 -4.51 -6.05 1.69
C LYS A 35 -5.48 -6.95 2.46
N ASN A 36 -5.06 -8.19 2.73
CA ASN A 36 -5.89 -9.21 3.37
C ASN A 36 -5.17 -9.90 4.54
N ALA A 37 -4.60 -9.10 5.45
CA ALA A 37 -3.98 -9.62 6.67
C ALA A 37 -4.03 -8.56 7.78
N ALA A 38 -3.98 -8.97 9.06
CA ALA A 38 -3.99 -8.05 10.20
C ALA A 38 -2.70 -7.21 10.35
N SER A 39 -1.62 -7.59 9.66
CA SER A 39 -0.31 -6.93 9.69
C SER A 39 -0.30 -5.52 9.11
N THR A 40 0.83 -4.83 9.25
CA THR A 40 1.04 -3.52 8.64
C THR A 40 1.78 -3.63 7.29
N LEU A 41 1.20 -3.05 6.23
CA LEU A 41 1.85 -2.86 4.94
C LEU A 41 2.19 -1.39 4.74
N THR A 42 3.48 -1.07 4.64
CA THR A 42 3.93 0.30 4.36
C THR A 42 4.26 0.44 2.88
N LEU A 43 3.61 1.36 2.20
CA LEU A 43 3.90 1.74 0.81
C LEU A 43 4.70 3.04 0.86
N SER A 44 5.96 3.00 0.43
CA SER A 44 6.87 4.16 0.43
C SER A 44 7.48 4.47 -0.94
N GLY A 45 7.28 3.60 -1.94
CA GLY A 45 7.68 3.87 -3.32
C GLY A 45 6.78 4.89 -4.03
N ASN A 46 7.21 5.40 -5.19
CA ASN A 46 6.35 6.17 -6.07
C ASN A 46 5.54 5.19 -6.93
N ASN A 47 4.29 4.99 -6.54
CA ASN A 47 3.42 4.01 -7.16
C ASN A 47 2.57 4.65 -8.27
N THR A 48 2.47 3.99 -9.40
CA THR A 48 1.71 4.44 -10.58
C THR A 48 0.65 3.44 -11.01
N TYR A 49 0.33 2.45 -10.15
CA TYR A 49 -0.73 1.50 -10.45
C TYR A 49 -2.10 2.19 -10.42
N THR A 50 -2.95 1.82 -11.39
CA THR A 50 -4.25 2.47 -11.59
C THR A 50 -5.44 1.65 -11.07
N GLY A 51 -5.26 0.35 -10.80
CA GLY A 51 -6.34 -0.55 -10.39
C GLY A 51 -6.87 -0.34 -8.97
N GLY A 52 -6.27 0.57 -8.19
CA GLY A 52 -6.70 0.92 -6.83
C GLY A 52 -6.18 -0.02 -5.75
N THR A 53 -6.54 0.29 -4.50
CA THR A 53 -6.12 -0.43 -3.30
C THR A 53 -7.32 -0.80 -2.43
N THR A 54 -7.51 -2.09 -2.16
CA THR A 54 -8.56 -2.61 -1.30
C THR A 54 -7.99 -3.08 0.03
N LEU A 55 -8.45 -2.49 1.13
CA LEU A 55 -8.09 -2.84 2.51
C LEU A 55 -9.20 -3.67 3.16
N ASN A 56 -9.05 -5.00 3.14
CA ASN A 56 -9.99 -5.88 3.80
C ASN A 56 -9.74 -5.96 5.31
N THR A 57 -8.47 -6.07 5.73
CA THR A 57 -8.07 -6.13 7.15
C THR A 57 -6.69 -5.50 7.40
N GLY A 58 -6.44 -5.12 8.66
CA GLY A 58 -5.13 -4.67 9.14
C GLY A 58 -4.82 -3.22 8.81
N THR A 59 -3.53 -2.88 8.69
CA THR A 59 -3.10 -1.48 8.50
C THR A 59 -2.33 -1.30 7.20
N VAL A 60 -2.64 -0.26 6.43
CA VAL A 60 -1.79 0.24 5.34
C VAL A 60 -1.26 1.62 5.68
N VAL A 61 0.05 1.78 5.57
CA VAL A 61 0.74 3.05 5.80
C VAL A 61 1.18 3.61 4.45
N ILE A 62 0.64 4.78 4.09
CA ILE A 62 1.06 5.56 2.93
C ILE A 62 2.18 6.50 3.39
N GLY A 63 3.40 6.21 2.93
CA GLY A 63 4.61 6.91 3.34
C GLY A 63 4.88 8.22 2.58
N ASN A 64 4.27 8.39 1.40
CA ASN A 64 4.31 9.62 0.62
C ASN A 64 3.04 9.73 -0.25
N THR A 65 2.76 10.91 -0.82
CA THR A 65 1.54 11.15 -1.62
C THR A 65 1.45 10.29 -2.88
N ALA A 66 2.59 9.93 -3.49
CA ALA A 66 2.66 9.05 -4.66
C ALA A 66 2.56 7.55 -4.30
N ALA A 67 2.61 7.17 -3.04
CA ALA A 67 2.59 5.77 -2.63
C ALA A 67 1.18 5.14 -2.66
N ALA A 68 0.14 5.96 -2.70
CA ALA A 68 -1.25 5.52 -2.86
C ALA A 68 -1.59 5.04 -4.29
N GLY A 69 -0.73 5.30 -5.28
CA GLY A 69 -1.08 5.11 -6.69
C GLY A 69 -2.07 6.17 -7.18
N THR A 70 -2.62 5.97 -8.38
CA THR A 70 -3.63 6.88 -8.96
C THR A 70 -5.03 6.28 -8.95
N GLY A 71 -5.18 5.05 -8.47
CA GLY A 71 -6.47 4.37 -8.34
C GLY A 71 -7.19 4.72 -7.02
N THR A 72 -8.43 4.26 -6.89
CA THR A 72 -9.24 4.47 -5.67
C THR A 72 -8.72 3.62 -4.51
N ILE A 73 -8.87 4.12 -3.27
CA ILE A 73 -8.62 3.33 -2.06
C ILE A 73 -9.97 2.98 -1.43
N THR A 74 -10.23 1.68 -1.29
CA THR A 74 -11.42 1.14 -0.65
C THR A 74 -11.04 0.53 0.70
N GLN A 75 -11.59 1.03 1.79
CA GLN A 75 -11.31 0.57 3.14
C GLN A 75 -12.54 -0.10 3.77
N SER A 76 -12.36 -1.34 4.24
CA SER A 76 -13.36 -2.04 5.05
C SER A 76 -13.33 -1.60 6.52
N SER A 77 -14.41 -1.82 7.26
CA SER A 77 -14.59 -1.39 8.66
C SER A 77 -13.58 -2.00 9.64
N GLY A 78 -12.89 -3.08 9.26
CA GLY A 78 -11.85 -3.74 10.06
C GLY A 78 -10.40 -3.34 9.71
N SER A 79 -10.23 -2.31 8.88
CA SER A 79 -8.92 -1.85 8.41
C SER A 79 -8.58 -0.45 8.89
N SER A 80 -7.30 -0.11 8.93
CA SER A 80 -6.77 1.24 9.16
C SER A 80 -5.92 1.71 8.00
N LEU A 81 -6.24 2.88 7.47
CA LEU A 81 -5.39 3.60 6.52
C LEU A 81 -4.69 4.73 7.27
N MET A 82 -3.36 4.71 7.29
CA MET A 82 -2.53 5.74 7.90
C MET A 82 -1.72 6.44 6.82
N CYS A 83 -2.00 7.71 6.55
CA CYS A 83 -1.03 8.57 5.88
C CYS A 83 -0.11 9.11 6.98
N ARG A 84 1.20 8.80 7.00
CA ARG A 84 2.07 9.42 8.01
C ARG A 84 2.04 10.93 7.73
N PRO A 85 1.54 11.78 8.64
CA PRO A 85 1.71 13.21 8.47
C PRO A 85 3.21 13.48 8.45
N ALA A 86 3.66 14.32 7.52
CA ALA A 86 4.99 14.92 7.61
C ALA A 86 5.13 15.45 9.04
N LYS A 87 6.19 15.03 9.73
CA LYS A 87 6.55 15.42 11.10
C LYS A 87 6.11 16.86 11.38
N ALA A 88 5.15 17.07 12.28
CA ALA A 88 4.75 18.42 12.68
C ALA A 88 5.98 19.15 13.23
N PRO A 89 6.39 20.31 12.65
CA PRO A 89 7.37 21.16 13.32
C PRO A 89 6.68 21.76 14.55
N ARG A 90 7.36 21.64 15.69
CA ARG A 90 6.94 22.24 16.96
C ARG A 90 7.35 23.70 16.98
#